data_AF-A0A7C1U9Z7-F1
#
_entry.id   AF-A0A7C1U9Z7-F1
#
_cell.length_a   1.000
_cell.length_b   1.000
_cell.length_c   1.000
_cell.angle_alpha   90.00
_cell.angle_beta   90.00
_cell.angle_gamma   90.00
#
_symmetry.space_group_name_H-M   'P 1'
#
loop_
_entity.id
_entity.type
_entity.pdbx_description
1 polymer ?
#
loop_
_entity_poly.entity_id
_entity_poly.type
_entity_poly.pdbx_seq_one_letter_code
_entity_poly.pdbx_strand_id
1 'polypeptide(L)'
;MLTRLKVSGFKNLVDVDVRFGPFTCIAGPNGVGKSNLFDAIRFLSALADRPLVEAALTVRGDENGGRTADVRSLFQRYGDEYASEMSFEVEMIVPSEGKDDLGESANATTTLLRYALVLAYRKDESLSSSGPLEILKEHLT
;
A
#
# COMPACT_ATOMS: atom_id res chain seq x y z
N MET A 1 -7.29 -13.99 -3.77
CA MET A 1 -6.86 -13.65 -5.14
C MET A 1 -7.13 -12.18 -5.40
N LEU A 2 -6.11 -11.40 -5.77
CA LEU A 2 -6.25 -10.01 -6.16
C LEU A 2 -6.87 -9.91 -7.56
N THR A 3 -7.93 -9.11 -7.74
CA THR A 3 -8.63 -8.92 -9.03
C THR A 3 -8.45 -7.52 -9.59
N ARG A 4 -8.20 -6.52 -8.74
CA ARG A 4 -7.89 -5.14 -9.17
C ARG A 4 -7.01 -4.43 -8.16
N LEU A 5 -6.10 -3.59 -8.65
CA LEU A 5 -5.35 -2.62 -7.86
C LEU A 5 -5.46 -1.26 -8.56
N LYS A 6 -6.05 -0.30 -7.87
CA LYS A 6 -5.95 1.12 -8.18
C LYS A 6 -5.00 1.78 -7.19
N VAL A 7 -4.03 2.55 -7.67
CA VAL A 7 -3.03 3.20 -6.84
C VAL A 7 -2.64 4.56 -7.41
N SER A 8 -2.52 5.55 -6.52
CA SER A 8 -2.12 6.91 -6.85
C SER A 8 -1.26 7.49 -5.73
N GLY A 9 -0.27 8.29 -6.07
CA GLY A 9 0.61 8.97 -5.11
C GLY A 9 1.66 8.05 -4.47
N PHE A 10 1.81 6.80 -4.92
CA PHE A 10 2.83 5.87 -4.42
C PHE A 10 4.03 5.79 -5.37
N LYS A 11 5.21 6.22 -4.93
CA LYS A 11 6.46 6.29 -5.71
C LYS A 11 6.23 6.99 -7.06
N ASN A 12 6.30 6.29 -8.18
CA ASN A 12 6.03 6.88 -9.50
C ASN A 12 4.66 6.50 -10.08
N LEU A 13 3.76 5.93 -9.28
CA LEU A 13 2.42 5.52 -9.70
C LEU A 13 1.44 6.69 -9.48
N VAL A 14 1.01 7.33 -10.58
CA VAL A 14 0.20 8.56 -10.53
C VAL A 14 -1.30 8.28 -10.48
N ASP A 15 -1.79 7.42 -11.35
CA ASP A 15 -3.20 6.97 -11.42
C ASP A 15 -3.21 5.64 -12.17
N VAL A 16 -2.69 4.62 -11.50
CA VAL A 16 -2.55 3.28 -12.07
C VAL A 16 -3.75 2.44 -11.67
N ASP A 17 -4.49 1.93 -12.65
CA ASP A 17 -5.63 1.03 -12.45
C ASP A 17 -5.39 -0.26 -13.23
N VAL A 18 -5.05 -1.33 -12.52
CA VAL A 18 -4.71 -2.64 -13.09
C VAL A 18 -5.77 -3.66 -12.68
N ARG A 19 -6.34 -4.34 -13.67
CA ARG A 19 -7.19 -5.52 -13.46
C ARG A 19 -6.37 -6.78 -13.67
N PHE A 20 -6.44 -7.70 -12.72
CA PHE A 20 -5.71 -8.97 -12.77
C PHE A 20 -6.62 -10.08 -13.27
N GLY A 21 -6.12 -10.82 -14.26
CA GLY A 21 -6.70 -12.09 -14.69
C GLY A 21 -6.03 -13.28 -14.01
N PRO A 22 -6.47 -14.52 -14.32
CA PRO A 22 -5.84 -15.76 -13.84
C PRO A 22 -4.33 -15.84 -14.11
N PHE A 23 -3.88 -15.16 -15.17
CA PHE A 23 -2.48 -14.90 -15.47
C PHE A 23 -2.34 -13.45 -15.94
N THR A 24 -1.41 -12.71 -15.33
CA THR A 24 -1.13 -11.31 -15.68
C THR A 24 0.37 -11.13 -15.84
N CYS A 25 0.81 -10.66 -17.01
CA CYS A 25 2.21 -10.35 -17.28
C CYS A 25 2.45 -8.83 -17.23
N ILE A 26 3.38 -8.38 -16.39
CA ILE A 26 3.78 -6.98 -16.28
C ILE A 26 5.14 -6.79 -16.97
N ALA A 27 5.15 -6.09 -18.10
CA ALA A 27 6.34 -5.88 -18.92
C ALA A 27 6.49 -4.40 -19.35
N GLY A 28 7.72 -3.98 -19.64
CA GLY A 28 8.02 -2.61 -20.06
C GLY A 28 9.45 -2.17 -19.68
N PRO A 29 9.91 -0.99 -20.14
CA PRO A 29 11.27 -0.48 -19.90
C PRO A 29 11.62 -0.31 -18.41
N ASN A 30 12.90 -0.16 -18.08
CA ASN A 30 13.31 0.12 -16.70
C ASN A 30 12.80 1.50 -16.23
N GLY A 31 12.50 1.63 -14.95
CA GLY A 31 12.01 2.90 -14.36
C GLY A 31 10.54 3.24 -14.61
N VAL A 32 9.81 2.51 -15.47
CA VAL A 32 8.39 2.82 -15.79
C VAL A 32 7.38 2.46 -14.67
N GLY A 33 7.86 2.00 -13.51
CA GLY A 33 6.99 1.69 -12.36
C GLY A 33 6.59 0.22 -12.19
N LYS A 34 7.16 -0.70 -12.99
CA LYS A 34 6.88 -2.16 -12.85
C LYS A 34 7.18 -2.68 -11.44
N SER A 35 8.38 -2.44 -10.93
CA SER A 35 8.76 -2.86 -9.56
C SER A 35 7.91 -2.15 -8.52
N ASN A 36 7.55 -0.88 -8.75
CA ASN A 36 6.72 -0.11 -7.82
C ASN A 36 5.28 -0.63 -7.75
N LEU A 37 4.74 -1.21 -8.83
CA LEU A 37 3.47 -1.93 -8.79
C LEU A 37 3.54 -3.15 -7.86
N PHE A 38 4.62 -3.92 -7.92
CA PHE A 38 4.83 -5.03 -7.00
C PHE A 38 5.10 -4.56 -5.57
N ASP A 39 5.79 -3.44 -5.39
CA ASP A 39 6.01 -2.84 -4.07
C ASP A 39 4.69 -2.35 -3.46
N ALA A 40 3.76 -1.81 -4.25
CA ALA A 40 2.42 -1.46 -3.75
C ALA A 40 1.69 -2.71 -3.22
N ILE A 41 1.75 -3.83 -3.94
CA ILE A 41 1.16 -5.11 -3.50
C ILE A 41 1.85 -5.63 -2.24
N ARG A 42 3.18 -5.59 -2.19
CA ARG A 42 3.96 -6.00 -1.02
C ARG A 42 3.67 -5.14 0.20
N PHE A 43 3.49 -3.84 -0.01
CA PHE A 43 3.17 -2.89 1.05
C PHE A 43 1.81 -3.23 1.67
N LEU A 44 0.79 -3.41 0.84
CA LEU A 44 -0.56 -3.83 1.27
C LEU A 44 -0.52 -5.18 2.00
N SER A 45 0.27 -6.14 1.50
CA SER A 45 0.47 -7.42 2.18
C SER A 45 1.15 -7.24 3.54
N ALA A 46 2.16 -6.37 3.65
CA ALA A 46 2.85 -6.13 4.91
C ALA A 46 1.96 -5.40 5.94
N LEU A 47 1.05 -4.55 5.49
CA LEU A 47 0.07 -3.86 6.36
C LEU A 47 -0.90 -4.82 7.05
N ALA A 48 -1.13 -6.00 6.47
CA ALA A 48 -1.98 -7.02 7.10
C ALA A 48 -1.34 -7.63 8.35
N ASP A 49 -0.01 -7.70 8.39
CA ASP A 49 0.73 -8.42 9.44
C ASP A 49 1.56 -7.52 10.37
N ARG A 50 1.72 -6.23 10.02
CA ARG A 50 2.69 -5.34 10.66
C ARG A 50 2.14 -3.94 10.91
N PRO A 51 2.62 -3.24 11.94
CA PRO A 51 2.34 -1.82 12.12
C PRO A 51 2.71 -1.00 10.88
N LEU A 52 1.94 0.06 10.63
CA LEU A 52 2.03 0.94 9.44
C LEU A 52 3.46 1.35 9.07
N VAL A 53 4.24 1.81 10.04
CA VAL A 53 5.62 2.26 9.82
C VAL A 53 6.54 1.08 9.47
N GLU A 54 6.39 -0.06 10.14
CA GLU A 54 7.20 -1.24 9.85
C GLU A 54 6.90 -1.80 8.45
N ALA A 55 5.62 -1.84 8.06
CA ALA A 55 5.20 -2.20 6.72
C ALA A 55 5.81 -1.28 5.66
N ALA A 56 5.79 0.04 5.90
CA ALA A 56 6.36 1.04 4.99
C ALA A 56 7.87 0.82 4.77
N LEU A 57 8.61 0.47 5.82
CA LEU A 57 10.04 0.20 5.74
C LEU A 57 10.38 -1.05 4.91
N THR A 58 9.45 -1.99 4.71
CA THR A 58 9.69 -3.21 3.92
C THR A 58 9.79 -2.98 2.41
N VAL A 59 9.19 -1.90 1.91
CA VAL A 59 9.09 -1.59 0.47
C VAL A 59 9.94 -0.39 0.07
N ARG A 60 10.80 0.05 0.99
CA ARG A 60 11.84 1.03 0.69
C ARG A 60 12.84 0.42 -0.29
N GLY A 61 13.10 1.14 -1.40
CA GLY A 61 14.29 0.88 -2.22
C GLY A 61 15.48 1.57 -1.56
N ASP A 62 16.59 0.86 -1.37
CA ASP A 62 17.77 1.38 -0.68
C ASP A 62 18.29 2.68 -1.34
N GLU A 63 17.90 3.83 -0.79
CA GLU A 63 18.36 5.15 -1.21
C GLU A 63 18.74 5.94 0.05
N ASN A 64 20.01 5.80 0.44
CA ASN A 64 20.80 6.64 1.35
C ASN A 64 20.06 7.68 2.23
N GLY A 65 19.89 7.37 3.52
CA GLY A 65 19.99 8.35 4.61
C GLY A 65 18.78 8.54 5.53
N GLY A 66 18.97 8.27 6.83
CA GLY A 66 18.18 8.82 7.95
C GLY A 66 16.75 8.27 8.17
N ARG A 67 16.47 7.76 9.38
CA ARG A 67 15.21 7.06 9.76
C ARG A 67 13.88 7.82 9.51
N THR A 68 13.87 9.14 9.43
CA THR A 68 12.65 9.97 9.24
C THR A 68 12.51 10.53 7.83
N ALA A 69 13.60 10.68 7.07
CA ALA A 69 13.56 11.09 5.66
C ALA A 69 13.05 9.97 4.73
N ASP A 70 12.80 8.79 5.29
CA ASP A 70 12.78 7.54 4.57
C ASP A 70 11.37 7.13 4.10
N VAL A 71 10.39 7.20 4.98
CA VAL A 71 9.00 6.83 4.63
C VAL A 71 8.37 7.82 3.65
N ARG A 72 8.86 9.07 3.65
CA ARG A 72 8.44 10.09 2.70
C ARG A 72 8.75 9.70 1.24
N SER A 73 9.79 8.89 1.02
CA SER A 73 10.18 8.40 -0.32
C SER A 73 9.12 7.51 -0.98
N LEU A 74 8.18 6.95 -0.19
CA LEU A 74 7.05 6.19 -0.72
C LEU A 74 6.00 7.09 -1.36
N PHE A 75 5.94 8.38 -1.01
CA PHE A 75 5.04 9.32 -1.64
C PHE A 75 5.60 9.75 -2.98
N GLN A 76 4.70 10.02 -3.90
CA GLN A 76 5.09 10.47 -5.22
C GLN A 76 5.86 11.78 -5.17
N ARG A 77 6.94 11.86 -5.93
CA ARG A 77 7.78 13.05 -6.01
C ARG A 77 7.64 13.75 -7.36
N TYR A 78 7.36 15.06 -7.34
CA TYR A 78 7.34 15.95 -8.49
C TYR A 78 8.36 17.07 -8.27
N GLY A 79 9.50 17.01 -8.97
CA GLY A 79 10.62 17.92 -8.72
C GLY A 79 11.18 17.71 -7.32
N ASP A 80 11.06 18.74 -6.47
CA ASP A 80 11.47 18.71 -5.06
C ASP A 80 10.30 18.54 -4.08
N GLU A 81 9.07 18.45 -4.59
CA GLU A 81 7.87 18.28 -3.78
C GLU A 81 7.43 16.82 -3.73
N TYR A 82 6.90 16.42 -2.58
CA TYR A 82 6.24 15.13 -2.39
C TYR A 82 4.73 15.35 -2.35
N ALA A 83 3.99 14.41 -2.92
CA ALA A 83 2.54 14.31 -2.78
C ALA A 83 2.17 14.29 -1.29
N SER A 84 1.08 14.96 -0.96
CA SER A 84 0.55 14.97 0.42
C SER A 84 -0.05 13.63 0.82
N GLU A 85 -0.54 12.86 -0.16
CA GLU A 85 -1.33 11.65 0.03
C GLU A 85 -0.92 10.56 -0.96
N MET A 86 -1.12 9.31 -0.55
CA MET A 86 -1.15 8.15 -1.43
C MET A 86 -2.43 7.35 -1.16
N SER A 87 -3.00 6.75 -2.20
CA SER A 87 -4.23 5.98 -2.11
C SER A 87 -4.11 4.63 -2.80
N PHE A 88 -4.80 3.65 -2.23
CA PHE A 88 -4.90 2.29 -2.72
C PHE A 88 -6.37 1.87 -2.70
N GLU A 89 -6.83 1.27 -3.78
CA GLU A 89 -8.06 0.49 -3.80
C GLU A 89 -7.78 -0.89 -4.37
N VAL A 90 -8.24 -1.90 -3.66
CA VAL A 90 -7.90 -3.29 -3.89
C VAL A 90 -9.21 -4.06 -3.98
N GLU A 91 -9.43 -4.80 -5.06
CA GLU A 91 -10.52 -5.77 -5.13
C GLU A 91 -9.92 -7.17 -5.06
N MET A 92 -10.51 -8.05 -4.25
CA MET A 92 -10.00 -9.40 -4.06
C MET A 92 -11.11 -10.41 -3.77
N ILE A 93 -10.86 -11.65 -4.18
CA ILE A 93 -11.64 -12.82 -3.80
C ILE A 93 -10.94 -13.54 -2.65
N VAL A 94 -11.62 -13.70 -1.51
CA VAL A 94 -11.13 -14.44 -0.34
C VAL A 94 -11.81 -15.81 -0.23
N PRO A 95 -11.18 -16.80 0.44
CA PRO A 95 -11.86 -18.05 0.79
C PRO A 95 -13.11 -17.82 1.66
N SER A 96 -14.08 -18.72 1.59
CA SER A 96 -15.28 -18.66 2.44
C SER A 96 -14.99 -18.98 3.91
N GLU A 97 -13.88 -19.66 4.19
CA GLU A 97 -13.42 -20.04 5.52
C GLU A 97 -11.99 -19.53 5.74
N GLY A 98 -11.72 -18.96 6.90
CA GLY A 98 -10.40 -18.44 7.27
C GLY A 98 -10.19 -18.42 8.77
N LYS A 99 -9.09 -17.80 9.19
CA LYS A 99 -8.83 -17.47 10.59
C LYS A 99 -8.86 -15.96 10.76
N ASP A 100 -9.41 -15.49 11.86
CA ASP A 100 -9.33 -14.09 12.26
C ASP A 100 -8.01 -13.77 13.01
N ASP A 101 -7.85 -12.52 13.43
CA ASP A 101 -6.66 -12.04 14.15
C ASP A 101 -6.48 -12.69 15.54
N LEU A 102 -7.52 -13.34 16.06
CA LEU A 102 -7.50 -14.10 17.32
C LEU A 102 -7.20 -15.59 17.08
N GLY A 103 -7.10 -16.01 15.81
CA GLY A 103 -6.83 -17.38 15.39
C GLY A 103 -8.07 -18.26 15.33
N GLU A 104 -9.26 -17.72 15.55
CA GLU A 104 -10.53 -18.42 15.52
C GLU A 104 -11.01 -18.63 14.08
N SER A 105 -11.74 -19.72 13.85
CA SER A 105 -12.28 -19.99 12.51
C SER A 105 -13.42 -19.03 12.20
N ALA A 106 -13.31 -18.34 11.06
CA ALA A 106 -14.29 -17.38 10.59
C ALA A 106 -14.85 -17.78 9.23
N ASN A 107 -16.16 -17.56 9.05
CA ASN A 107 -16.84 -17.73 7.78
C ASN A 107 -17.11 -16.36 7.15
N ALA A 108 -16.66 -16.16 5.91
CA ALA A 108 -16.86 -14.92 5.18
C ALA A 108 -18.33 -14.81 4.72
N THR A 109 -18.99 -13.69 5.06
CA THR A 109 -20.36 -13.41 4.58
C THR A 109 -20.41 -13.14 3.08
N THR A 110 -19.33 -12.55 2.54
CA THR A 110 -19.08 -12.37 1.12
C THR A 110 -17.63 -12.75 0.82
N THR A 111 -17.38 -13.33 -0.34
CA THR A 111 -16.04 -13.69 -0.79
C THR A 111 -15.42 -12.65 -1.70
N LEU A 112 -16.20 -11.72 -2.24
CA LEU A 112 -15.69 -10.58 -3.01
C LEU A 112 -15.59 -9.37 -2.08
N LEU A 113 -14.37 -8.87 -1.91
CA LEU A 113 -14.07 -7.74 -1.04
C LEU A 113 -13.42 -6.60 -1.82
N ARG A 114 -13.69 -5.38 -1.36
CA ARG A 114 -12.98 -4.17 -1.75
C ARG A 114 -12.40 -3.48 -0.53
N TYR A 115 -11.09 -3.30 -0.54
CA TYR A 115 -10.35 -2.54 0.48
C TYR A 115 -9.90 -1.20 -0.09
N ALA A 116 -10.09 -0.12 0.66
CA ALA A 116 -9.67 1.22 0.29
C ALA A 116 -8.87 1.86 1.42
N LEU A 117 -7.69 2.38 1.09
CA LEU A 117 -6.75 2.98 2.03
C LEU A 117 -6.23 4.31 1.47
N VAL A 118 -6.22 5.35 2.30
CA VAL A 118 -5.59 6.64 2.00
C VAL A 118 -4.65 6.99 3.15
N LEU A 119 -3.39 7.25 2.80
CA LEU A 119 -2.34 7.61 3.74
C LEU A 119 -1.82 9.01 3.44
N ALA A 120 -1.48 9.76 4.49
CA ALA A 120 -0.81 11.05 4.42
C ALA A 120 0.52 11.05 5.18
N TYR A 121 1.41 11.95 4.81
CA TYR A 121 2.66 12.20 5.53
C TYR A 121 2.46 13.35 6.53
N ARG A 122 2.69 13.08 7.81
CA ARG A 122 2.63 14.10 8.87
C ARG A 122 3.95 14.88 8.94
N LYS A 123 3.89 16.21 8.80
CA LYS A 123 5.07 17.08 8.82
C LYS A 123 5.55 17.43 10.25
N ASP A 124 4.70 17.31 11.27
CA ASP A 124 5.03 17.66 12.65
C ASP A 124 5.53 16.45 13.47
N GLU A 125 6.80 16.49 13.85
CA GLU A 125 7.47 15.51 14.73
C GLU A 125 7.10 15.65 16.22
N SER A 126 6.18 16.56 16.58
CA SER A 126 5.82 16.76 17.99
C SER A 126 4.95 15.60 18.52
N LEU A 127 5.61 14.60 19.10
CA LEU A 127 5.15 13.79 20.23
C LEU A 127 3.98 12.79 20.02
N SER A 128 3.82 12.20 18.84
CA SER A 128 2.96 11.01 18.70
C SER A 128 3.76 9.75 18.42
N SER A 129 3.50 8.68 19.16
CA SER A 129 4.12 7.35 19.02
C SER A 129 3.79 6.63 17.71
N SER A 130 2.93 7.23 16.88
CA SER A 130 2.36 6.62 15.66
C SER A 130 3.24 6.76 14.41
N GLY A 131 4.32 7.54 14.46
CA GLY A 131 5.25 7.73 13.33
C GLY A 131 4.77 8.73 12.26
N PRO A 132 5.50 8.88 11.15
CA PRO A 132 5.29 9.96 10.16
C PRO A 132 4.14 9.69 9.18
N LEU A 133 3.47 8.54 9.26
CA LEU A 133 2.34 8.18 8.42
C LEU A 133 1.03 8.30 9.20
N GLU A 134 0.01 8.78 8.51
CA GLU A 134 -1.33 8.92 9.03
C GLU A 134 -2.34 8.27 8.09
N ILE A 135 -3.26 7.49 8.65
CA ILE A 135 -4.38 6.91 7.89
C ILE A 135 -5.49 7.95 7.85
N LEU A 136 -5.78 8.49 6.66
CA LEU A 136 -6.88 9.42 6.44
C LEU A 136 -8.21 8.70 6.20
N LYS A 137 -8.15 7.52 5.56
CA LYS A 137 -9.31 6.70 5.25
C LYS A 137 -8.90 5.23 5.19
N GLU A 138 -9.69 4.39 5.81
CA GLU A 138 -9.58 2.93 5.70
C GLU A 138 -10.97 2.32 5.70
N HIS A 139 -11.24 1.44 4.73
CA HIS A 139 -12.55 0.82 4.59
C HIS A 139 -12.46 -0.52 3.86
N LEU A 140 -13.25 -1.50 4.34
CA LEU A 140 -13.43 -2.80 3.72
C LEU A 140 -14.93 -3.04 3.50
N THR A 141 -15.32 -3.45 2.28
CA THR A 141 -16.70 -3.78 1.88
C THR A 141 -16.78 -5.09 1.14
#